data_AF-A0A518HUN0-F1
#
_entry.id   AF-A0A518HUN0-F1
#
_cell.length_a   1.000
_cell.length_b   1.000
_cell.length_c   1.000
_cell.angle_alpha   90.00
_cell.angle_beta   90.00
_cell.angle_gamma   90.00
#
_symmetry.space_group_name_H-M   'P 1'
#
loop_
_entity.id
_entity.type
_entity.pdbx_description
1 polymer ?
#
loop_
_entity_poly.entity_id
_entity_poly.type
_entity_poly.pdbx_seq_one_letter_code
_entity_poly.pdbx_strand_id
1 'polypeptide(L)'
;MNRRNQHRTLRAFIALAASFIASWTQSASAQDFDLIEQRLGGIVADGELSLEQAQVMLHALRQHAQQDHERAEMHELFDKAGIAESSVFRLQRAMEERGIHGQQQNLAMQVLLRALQTKKSSADEFKFPTKLRQHLQTEGKLPEEQVQLITNIAARLAHEADASRERNQQRSKQTQMQRRQVEEKIVRWIESLETELREAVESEKLTEDEAWEKWEWIKENQIEPKLDAAMEERSLTEEQAENIWVEIEEREAERREQDE
;
A
#
# COMPACT_ATOMS: atom_id res chain seq x y z
N MET A 1 20.73 -35.39 40.42
CA MET A 1 21.02 -34.56 39.22
C MET A 1 20.89 -33.08 39.58
N ASN A 2 21.85 -32.26 39.16
CA ASN A 2 22.05 -30.90 39.66
C ASN A 2 21.20 -29.90 38.86
N ARG A 3 20.25 -29.19 39.49
CA ARG A 3 19.31 -28.23 38.82
C ARG A 3 20.00 -27.18 37.95
N ARG A 4 21.26 -26.83 38.25
CA ARG A 4 22.05 -25.88 37.44
C ARG A 4 22.45 -26.43 36.07
N ASN A 5 22.55 -27.74 35.88
CA ASN A 5 22.91 -28.32 34.58
C ASN A 5 21.70 -28.41 33.63
N GLN A 6 20.48 -28.57 34.14
CA GLN A 6 19.26 -28.60 33.31
C GLN A 6 19.00 -27.28 32.59
N HIS A 7 19.28 -26.13 33.21
CA HIS A 7 19.09 -24.83 32.57
C HIS A 7 20.10 -24.54 31.45
N ARG A 8 21.32 -25.11 31.52
CA ARG A 8 22.34 -24.93 30.47
C ARG A 8 22.05 -25.79 29.24
N THR A 9 21.62 -27.03 29.44
CA THR A 9 21.24 -27.92 28.33
C THR A 9 19.98 -27.42 27.62
N LEU A 10 19.00 -26.90 28.36
CA LEU A 10 17.77 -26.32 27.76
C LEU A 10 18.09 -25.09 26.88
N ARG A 11 18.96 -24.18 27.35
CA ARG A 11 19.36 -23.00 26.57
C ARG A 11 20.16 -23.36 25.32
N ALA A 12 21.01 -24.37 25.39
CA ALA A 12 21.75 -24.87 24.23
C ALA A 12 20.81 -25.48 23.19
N PHE A 13 19.80 -26.27 23.61
CA PHE A 13 18.79 -26.83 22.71
C PHE A 13 17.91 -25.76 22.04
N ILE A 14 17.48 -24.74 22.79
CA ILE A 14 16.70 -23.63 22.24
C ILE A 14 17.51 -22.85 21.19
N ALA A 15 18.80 -22.63 21.42
CA ALA A 15 19.68 -21.95 20.47
C ALA A 15 19.92 -22.77 19.18
N LEU A 16 20.04 -24.10 19.31
CA LEU A 16 20.21 -25.03 18.19
C LEU A 16 18.92 -25.18 17.37
N ALA A 17 17.76 -25.25 18.05
CA ALA A 17 16.46 -25.23 17.41
C ALA A 17 16.22 -23.91 16.66
N ALA A 18 16.61 -22.76 17.24
CA ALA A 18 16.48 -21.47 16.58
C ALA A 18 17.35 -21.33 15.31
N SER A 19 18.54 -21.93 15.29
CA SER A 19 19.42 -21.92 14.11
C SER A 19 18.95 -22.89 13.02
N PHE A 20 18.32 -24.00 13.38
CA PHE A 20 17.70 -24.93 12.42
C PHE A 20 16.43 -24.31 11.78
N ILE A 21 15.62 -23.59 12.58
CA ILE A 21 14.41 -22.89 12.10
C ILE A 21 14.77 -21.70 11.19
N ALA A 22 15.85 -20.96 11.47
CA ALA A 22 16.26 -19.80 10.68
C ALA A 22 16.69 -20.15 9.23
N SER A 23 17.12 -21.39 8.97
CA SER A 23 17.42 -21.85 7.61
C SER A 23 16.17 -22.30 6.83
N TRP A 24 15.00 -22.40 7.48
CA TRP A 24 13.77 -22.99 6.92
C TRP A 24 12.71 -21.96 6.52
N THR A 25 12.91 -20.66 6.79
CA THR A 25 11.87 -19.62 6.63
C THR A 25 11.93 -18.83 5.33
N GLN A 26 12.82 -19.14 4.38
CA GLN A 26 12.92 -18.39 3.12
C GLN A 26 11.78 -18.68 2.10
N SER A 27 10.83 -19.58 2.38
CA SER A 27 9.73 -19.87 1.44
C SER A 27 8.36 -20.15 2.08
N ALA A 28 8.21 -19.93 3.39
CA ALA A 28 6.93 -20.14 4.06
C ALA A 28 6.16 -18.81 4.14
N SER A 29 5.26 -18.58 3.18
CA SER A 29 4.05 -17.81 3.50
C SER A 29 3.42 -18.44 4.74
N ALA A 30 2.95 -17.61 5.66
CA ALA A 30 2.38 -18.04 6.92
C ALA A 30 1.43 -19.24 6.76
N GLN A 31 1.49 -20.17 7.72
CA GLN A 31 0.40 -21.11 8.08
C GLN A 31 0.28 -22.44 7.33
N ASP A 32 1.31 -23.29 7.38
CA ASP A 32 1.02 -24.74 7.41
C ASP A 32 1.43 -25.32 8.78
N PHE A 33 0.66 -24.94 9.80
CA PHE A 33 0.86 -25.48 11.15
C PHE A 33 0.60 -26.98 11.21
N ASP A 34 -0.22 -27.52 10.29
CA ASP A 34 -0.51 -28.94 10.21
C ASP A 34 0.74 -29.70 9.73
N LEU A 35 1.45 -29.18 8.73
CA LEU A 35 2.74 -29.72 8.30
C LEU A 35 3.81 -29.61 9.39
N ILE A 36 3.87 -28.48 10.12
CA ILE A 36 4.80 -28.31 11.24
C ILE A 36 4.48 -29.33 12.36
N GLU A 37 3.21 -29.52 12.69
CA GLU A 37 2.75 -30.49 13.70
C GLU A 37 3.06 -31.93 13.27
N GLN A 38 2.81 -32.28 12.01
CA GLN A 38 3.15 -33.59 11.43
C GLN A 38 4.65 -33.85 11.51
N ARG A 39 5.49 -32.86 11.17
CA ARG A 39 6.95 -32.98 11.24
C ARG A 39 7.46 -33.13 12.67
N LEU A 40 6.94 -32.33 13.61
CA LEU A 40 7.27 -32.47 15.02
C LEU A 40 6.84 -33.85 15.55
N GLY A 41 5.70 -34.37 15.11
CA GLY A 41 5.24 -35.72 15.42
C GLY A 41 6.20 -36.82 14.95
N GLY A 42 6.78 -36.68 13.75
CA GLY A 42 7.82 -37.58 13.25
C GLY A 42 9.07 -37.61 14.14
N ILE A 43 9.59 -36.43 14.48
CA ILE A 43 10.78 -36.28 15.35
C ILE A 43 10.52 -36.86 16.75
N VAL A 44 9.29 -36.72 17.27
CA VAL A 44 8.88 -37.34 18.54
C VAL A 44 8.82 -38.86 18.42
N ALA A 45 8.32 -39.40 17.32
CA ALA A 45 8.28 -40.85 17.08
C ALA A 45 9.67 -41.47 16.98
N ASP A 46 10.64 -40.74 16.42
CA ASP A 46 12.05 -41.14 16.34
C ASP A 46 12.79 -41.04 17.68
N GLY A 47 12.15 -40.49 18.73
CA GLY A 47 12.71 -40.34 20.06
C GLY A 47 13.74 -39.21 20.20
N GLU A 48 13.93 -38.40 19.15
CA GLU A 48 14.84 -37.26 19.14
C GLU A 48 14.32 -36.09 19.97
N LEU A 49 12.98 -36.00 20.13
CA LEU A 49 12.32 -34.95 20.89
C LEU A 49 11.23 -35.56 21.77
N SER A 50 11.06 -35.06 22.99
CA SER A 50 9.91 -35.48 23.81
C SER A 50 8.62 -34.80 23.32
N LEU A 51 7.48 -35.45 23.53
CA LEU A 51 6.17 -34.87 23.22
C LEU A 51 5.96 -33.49 23.88
N GLU A 52 6.40 -33.35 25.14
CA GLU A 52 6.33 -32.08 25.88
C GLU A 52 7.17 -30.98 25.22
N GLN A 53 8.36 -31.31 24.73
CA GLN A 53 9.21 -30.36 24.00
C GLN A 53 8.55 -29.92 22.69
N ALA A 54 7.93 -30.85 21.94
CA ALA A 54 7.25 -30.55 20.69
C ALA A 54 6.08 -29.58 20.91
N GLN A 55 5.30 -29.83 21.97
CA GLN A 55 4.17 -28.96 22.34
C GLN A 55 4.64 -27.55 22.70
N VAL A 56 5.72 -27.41 23.47
CA VAL A 56 6.29 -26.10 23.81
C VAL A 56 6.78 -25.36 22.56
N MET A 57 7.44 -26.06 21.64
CA MET A 57 7.91 -25.47 20.37
C MET A 57 6.75 -25.03 19.49
N LEU A 58 5.73 -25.88 19.31
CA LEU A 58 4.55 -25.55 18.51
C LEU A 58 3.79 -24.36 19.10
N HIS A 59 3.64 -24.30 20.41
CA HIS A 59 3.02 -23.17 21.09
C HIS A 59 3.80 -21.86 20.87
N ALA A 60 5.13 -21.89 21.00
CA ALA A 60 5.98 -20.73 20.75
C ALA A 60 5.90 -20.25 19.29
N LEU A 61 5.87 -21.17 18.33
CA LEU A 61 5.71 -20.85 16.90
C LEU A 61 4.35 -20.20 16.62
N ARG A 62 3.26 -20.76 17.17
CA ARG A 62 1.92 -20.18 17.03
C ARG A 62 1.85 -18.77 17.63
N GLN A 63 2.43 -18.59 18.81
CA GLN A 63 2.50 -17.28 19.46
C GLN A 63 3.29 -16.26 18.61
N HIS A 64 4.41 -16.66 18.02
CA HIS A 64 5.21 -15.77 17.17
C HIS A 64 4.49 -15.39 15.89
N ALA A 65 3.87 -16.36 15.20
CA ALA A 65 3.09 -16.09 14.00
C ALA A 65 1.89 -15.17 14.25
N GLN A 66 1.23 -15.32 15.41
CA GLN A 66 0.17 -14.41 15.82
C GLN A 66 0.70 -12.99 16.02
N GLN A 67 1.86 -12.82 16.68
CA GLN A 67 2.48 -11.51 16.86
C GLN A 67 2.89 -10.86 15.54
N ASP A 68 3.44 -11.64 14.61
CA ASP A 68 3.80 -11.13 13.28
C ASP A 68 2.57 -10.71 12.48
N HIS A 69 1.47 -11.46 12.58
CA HIS A 69 0.20 -11.10 11.96
C HIS A 69 -0.37 -9.79 12.55
N GLU A 70 -0.45 -9.69 13.88
CA GLU A 70 -0.91 -8.47 14.58
C GLU A 70 -0.03 -7.27 14.21
N ARG A 71 1.29 -7.48 14.06
CA ARG A 71 2.23 -6.45 13.62
C ARG A 71 1.98 -6.04 12.18
N ALA A 72 1.77 -6.98 11.26
CA ALA A 72 1.47 -6.70 9.86
C ALA A 72 0.15 -5.92 9.71
N GLU A 73 -0.91 -6.33 10.40
CA GLU A 73 -2.19 -5.61 10.43
C GLU A 73 -2.00 -4.18 10.95
N MET A 74 -1.22 -4.02 12.03
CA MET A 74 -0.92 -2.70 12.58
C MET A 74 -0.16 -1.82 11.58
N HIS A 75 0.82 -2.37 10.86
CA HIS A 75 1.54 -1.65 9.81
C HIS A 75 0.60 -1.20 8.69
N GLU A 76 -0.32 -2.06 8.25
CA GLU A 76 -1.34 -1.71 7.25
C GLU A 76 -2.24 -0.57 7.73
N LEU A 77 -2.64 -0.55 9.00
CA LEU A 77 -3.43 0.54 9.57
C LEU A 77 -2.68 1.88 9.61
N PHE A 78 -1.37 1.86 9.86
CA PHE A 78 -0.54 3.07 9.80
C PHE A 78 -0.34 3.55 8.35
N ASP A 79 -0.17 2.63 7.40
CA ASP A 79 -0.07 2.95 5.98
C ASP A 79 -1.36 3.62 5.47
N LYS A 80 -2.53 3.07 5.83
CA LYS A 80 -3.84 3.70 5.56
C LYS A 80 -3.99 5.07 6.22
N ALA A 81 -3.30 5.32 7.34
CA ALA A 81 -3.27 6.64 7.98
C ALA A 81 -2.30 7.63 7.27
N GLY A 82 -1.54 7.18 6.28
CA GLY A 82 -0.53 7.96 5.55
C GLY A 82 0.81 8.04 6.28
N ILE A 83 1.10 7.09 7.17
CA ILE A 83 2.37 7.01 7.91
C ILE A 83 3.25 5.94 7.27
N ALA A 84 4.46 6.32 6.87
CA ALA A 84 5.42 5.39 6.28
C ALA A 84 5.86 4.30 7.28
N GLU A 85 6.08 3.09 6.79
CA GLU A 85 6.55 1.94 7.59
C GLU A 85 7.83 2.25 8.39
N SER A 86 8.78 2.99 7.78
CA SER A 86 10.01 3.40 8.45
C SER A 86 9.77 4.33 9.65
N SER A 87 8.70 5.12 9.64
CA SER A 87 8.29 5.94 10.78
C SER A 87 7.69 5.09 11.89
N VAL A 88 6.95 4.03 11.56
CA VAL A 88 6.44 3.03 12.53
C VAL A 88 7.60 2.27 13.20
N PHE A 89 8.63 1.89 12.44
CA PHE A 89 9.80 1.23 13.00
C PHE A 89 10.59 2.14 13.96
N ARG A 90 10.83 3.40 13.57
CA ARG A 90 11.49 4.39 14.45
C ARG A 90 10.70 4.66 15.73
N LEU A 91 9.38 4.66 15.62
CA LEU A 91 8.45 4.79 16.74
C LEU A 91 8.58 3.64 17.74
N GLN A 92 8.51 2.39 17.26
CA GLN A 92 8.65 1.20 18.10
C GLN A 92 9.98 1.23 18.86
N ARG A 93 11.07 1.55 18.17
CA ARG A 93 12.39 1.69 18.78
C ARG A 93 12.43 2.80 19.85
N ALA A 94 11.84 3.96 19.58
CA ALA A 94 11.79 5.07 20.54
C ALA A 94 11.00 4.72 21.82
N MET A 95 9.97 3.88 21.70
CA MET A 95 9.23 3.34 22.84
C MET A 95 10.08 2.37 23.65
N GLU A 96 10.78 1.45 22.98
CA GLU A 96 11.67 0.47 23.62
C GLU A 96 12.82 1.15 24.37
N GLU A 97 13.45 2.17 23.79
CA GLU A 97 14.51 2.96 24.44
C GLU A 97 14.03 3.68 25.72
N ARG A 98 12.71 3.79 25.90
CA ARG A 98 12.05 4.41 27.06
C ARG A 98 11.42 3.40 28.01
N GLY A 99 11.70 2.11 27.82
CA GLY A 99 11.22 1.04 28.67
C GLY A 99 9.78 0.61 28.39
N ILE A 100 9.20 1.01 27.26
CA ILE A 100 7.85 0.62 26.85
C ILE A 100 7.97 -0.62 25.95
N HIS A 101 7.63 -1.79 26.47
CA HIS A 101 7.81 -3.08 25.79
C HIS A 101 6.55 -3.95 25.81
N GLY A 102 6.50 -4.95 24.92
CA GLY A 102 5.49 -6.00 24.95
C GLY A 102 4.06 -5.45 24.90
N GLN A 103 3.22 -5.83 25.88
CA GLN A 103 1.82 -5.39 25.92
C GLN A 103 1.65 -3.87 26.02
N GLN A 104 2.55 -3.17 26.73
CA GLN A 104 2.49 -1.71 26.84
C GLN A 104 2.77 -1.03 25.51
N GLN A 105 3.73 -1.55 24.74
CA GLN A 105 4.06 -1.06 23.40
C GLN A 105 2.88 -1.28 22.45
N ASN A 106 2.30 -2.49 22.43
CA ASN A 106 1.14 -2.79 21.60
C ASN A 106 -0.06 -1.88 21.92
N LEU A 107 -0.36 -1.68 23.21
CA LEU A 107 -1.41 -0.75 23.64
C LEU A 107 -1.11 0.69 23.19
N ALA A 108 0.13 1.16 23.38
CA ALA A 108 0.53 2.50 22.97
C ALA A 108 0.37 2.70 21.47
N MET A 109 0.74 1.71 20.65
CA MET A 109 0.56 1.74 19.20
C MET A 109 -0.91 1.82 18.79
N GLN A 110 -1.78 1.00 19.41
CA GLN A 110 -3.23 1.05 19.16
C GLN A 110 -3.83 2.41 19.55
N VAL A 111 -3.39 2.99 20.67
CA VAL A 111 -3.81 4.32 21.11
C VAL A 111 -3.34 5.40 20.13
N LEU A 112 -2.12 5.31 19.61
CA LEU A 112 -1.62 6.22 18.58
C LEU A 112 -2.46 6.16 17.31
N LEU A 113 -2.76 4.96 16.80
CA LEU A 113 -3.64 4.79 15.64
C LEU A 113 -5.01 5.42 15.89
N ARG A 114 -5.63 5.14 17.03
CA ARG A 114 -6.93 5.73 17.38
C ARG A 114 -6.85 7.25 17.48
N ALA A 115 -5.79 7.80 18.08
CA ALA A 115 -5.59 9.25 18.16
C ALA A 115 -5.47 9.88 16.75
N LEU A 116 -4.71 9.27 15.85
CA LEU A 116 -4.58 9.72 14.46
C LEU A 116 -5.91 9.63 13.68
N GLN A 117 -6.71 8.59 13.91
CA GLN A 117 -8.04 8.44 13.30
C GLN A 117 -9.07 9.44 13.84
N THR A 118 -8.95 9.84 15.12
CA THR A 118 -9.86 10.84 15.72
C THR A 118 -9.59 12.26 15.24
N LYS A 119 -8.44 12.50 14.61
CA LYS A 119 -8.13 13.79 14.00
C LYS A 119 -9.09 14.02 12.84
N LYS A 120 -10.10 14.87 13.05
CA LYS A 120 -10.93 15.38 11.95
C LYS A 120 -10.03 16.15 10.98
N SER A 121 -10.33 16.04 9.69
CA SER A 121 -9.62 16.70 8.58
C SER A 121 -9.74 18.24 8.63
N SER A 122 -9.23 18.88 9.67
CA SER A 122 -9.17 20.34 9.80
C SER A 122 -7.74 20.79 10.06
N ALA A 123 -7.45 22.02 9.65
CA ALA A 123 -6.20 22.73 9.86
C ALA A 123 -5.88 23.03 11.34
N ASP A 124 -6.59 22.39 12.27
CA ASP A 124 -6.43 22.60 13.70
C ASP A 124 -5.19 21.86 14.22
N GLU A 125 -4.54 22.50 15.19
CA GLU A 125 -3.44 21.90 15.94
C GLU A 125 -3.89 20.56 16.54
N PHE A 126 -3.12 19.50 16.29
CA PHE A 126 -3.41 18.17 16.81
C PHE A 126 -3.41 18.18 18.34
N LYS A 127 -4.58 17.90 18.93
CA LYS A 127 -4.74 17.72 20.38
C LYS A 127 -4.99 16.26 20.70
N PHE A 128 -4.09 15.69 21.49
CA PHE A 128 -4.22 14.30 21.93
C PHE A 128 -5.43 14.12 22.86
N PRO A 129 -6.38 13.23 22.55
CA PRO A 129 -7.61 13.10 23.33
C PRO A 129 -7.36 12.72 24.80
N THR A 130 -7.94 13.47 25.73
CA THR A 130 -7.78 13.24 27.18
C THR A 130 -8.16 11.82 27.61
N LYS A 131 -9.21 11.24 27.01
CA LYS A 131 -9.64 9.86 27.28
C LYS A 131 -8.56 8.83 26.92
N LEU A 132 -7.85 9.04 25.82
CA LEU A 132 -6.75 8.17 25.40
C LEU A 132 -5.54 8.31 26.32
N ARG A 133 -5.26 9.53 26.79
CA ARG A 133 -4.22 9.79 27.80
C ARG A 133 -4.51 9.03 29.10
N GLN A 134 -5.74 9.13 29.59
CA GLN A 134 -6.18 8.40 30.79
C GLN A 134 -6.08 6.88 30.59
N HIS A 135 -6.48 6.38 29.43
CA HIS A 135 -6.38 4.95 29.11
C HIS A 135 -4.94 4.42 29.16
N LEU A 136 -3.96 5.19 28.68
CA LEU A 136 -2.54 4.84 28.78
C LEU A 136 -2.05 4.79 30.23
N GLN A 137 -2.55 5.67 31.11
CA GLN A 137 -2.20 5.68 32.53
C GLN A 137 -2.86 4.53 33.30
N THR A 138 -4.16 4.29 33.07
CA THR A 138 -4.93 3.31 33.86
C THR A 138 -4.68 1.88 33.40
N GLU A 139 -4.86 1.60 32.11
CA GLU A 139 -4.72 0.26 31.55
C GLU A 139 -3.26 -0.04 31.22
N GLY A 140 -2.56 0.92 30.59
CA GLY A 140 -1.16 0.77 30.24
C GLY A 140 -0.20 0.85 31.43
N LYS A 141 -0.67 1.35 32.58
CA LYS A 141 0.15 1.61 33.77
C LYS A 141 1.41 2.44 33.43
N LEU A 142 1.30 3.31 32.43
CA LEU A 142 2.43 4.12 31.97
C LEU A 142 2.60 5.34 32.88
N PRO A 143 3.81 5.62 33.40
CA PRO A 143 4.10 6.88 34.08
C PRO A 143 3.88 8.07 33.15
N GLU A 144 3.63 9.22 33.76
CA GLU A 144 3.29 10.47 33.06
C GLU A 144 4.32 10.85 31.97
N GLU A 145 5.60 10.61 32.23
CA GLU A 145 6.68 10.89 31.27
C GLU A 145 6.56 10.07 29.98
N GLN A 146 6.20 8.78 30.10
CA GLN A 146 5.99 7.90 28.94
C GLN A 146 4.71 8.28 28.19
N VAL A 147 3.66 8.69 28.91
CA VAL A 147 2.42 9.19 28.30
C VAL A 147 2.68 10.49 27.53
N GLN A 148 3.49 11.39 28.06
CA GLN A 148 3.89 12.61 27.38
C GLN A 148 4.74 12.32 26.13
N LEU A 149 5.63 11.34 26.20
CA LEU A 149 6.38 10.86 25.03
C LEU A 149 5.43 10.38 23.91
N ILE A 150 4.48 9.51 24.24
CA ILE A 150 3.49 9.00 23.27
C ILE A 150 2.66 10.15 22.69
N THR A 151 2.28 11.12 23.51
CA THR A 151 1.56 12.32 23.07
C THR A 151 2.36 13.14 22.05
N ASN A 152 3.66 13.37 22.33
CA ASN A 152 4.55 14.12 21.43
C ASN A 152 4.80 13.37 20.11
N ILE A 153 4.90 12.06 20.18
CA ILE A 153 4.98 11.19 19.01
C ILE A 153 3.72 11.31 18.17
N ALA A 154 2.53 11.23 18.79
CA ALA A 154 1.26 11.34 18.10
C ALA A 154 1.14 12.66 17.34
N ALA A 155 1.54 13.78 17.96
CA ALA A 155 1.56 15.09 17.32
C ALA A 155 2.47 15.12 16.09
N ARG A 156 3.66 14.51 16.17
CA ARG A 156 4.60 14.43 15.04
C ARG A 156 4.06 13.58 13.90
N LEU A 157 3.50 12.42 14.20
CA LEU A 157 2.87 11.54 13.21
C LEU A 157 1.67 12.23 12.56
N ALA A 158 0.87 12.97 13.33
CA ALA A 158 -0.25 13.73 12.79
C ALA A 158 0.20 14.78 11.77
N HIS A 159 1.34 15.44 12.01
CA HIS A 159 1.92 16.39 11.06
C HIS A 159 2.52 15.68 9.83
N GLU A 160 3.18 14.53 10.02
CA GLU A 160 3.73 13.72 8.93
C GLU A 160 2.62 13.18 8.00
N ALA A 161 1.51 12.73 8.57
CA ALA A 161 0.33 12.28 7.83
C ALA A 161 -0.25 13.41 6.97
N ASP A 162 -0.42 14.62 7.54
CA ASP A 162 -0.90 15.78 6.79
C ASP A 162 0.03 16.13 5.63
N ALA A 163 1.34 16.25 5.90
CA ALA A 163 2.34 16.55 4.87
C ALA A 163 2.38 15.46 3.78
N SER A 164 2.11 14.21 4.13
CA SER A 164 2.04 13.12 3.15
C SER A 164 0.76 13.17 2.33
N ARG A 165 -0.38 13.50 2.95
CA ARG A 165 -1.66 13.74 2.24
C ARG A 165 -1.54 14.91 1.27
N GLU A 166 -0.96 16.03 1.69
CA GLU A 166 -0.73 17.20 0.84
C GLU A 166 0.14 16.86 -0.37
N ARG A 167 1.27 16.15 -0.13
CA ARG A 167 2.14 15.69 -1.22
C ARG A 167 1.41 14.75 -2.19
N ASN A 168 0.60 13.83 -1.67
CA ASN A 168 -0.18 12.92 -2.51
C ASN A 168 -1.25 13.65 -3.32
N GLN A 169 -1.94 14.63 -2.71
CA GLN A 169 -2.89 15.50 -3.43
C GLN A 169 -2.21 16.37 -4.49
N GLN A 170 -1.01 16.88 -4.21
CA GLN A 170 -0.25 17.66 -5.18
C GLN A 170 0.19 16.77 -6.35
N ARG A 171 0.68 15.55 -6.06
CA ARG A 171 1.03 14.56 -7.08
C ARG A 171 -0.18 14.17 -7.93
N SER A 172 -1.34 13.90 -7.33
CA SER A 172 -2.53 13.54 -8.08
C SER A 172 -3.01 14.68 -8.98
N LYS A 173 -2.99 15.93 -8.49
CA LYS A 173 -3.26 17.12 -9.32
C LYS A 173 -2.27 17.27 -10.48
N GLN A 174 -0.98 17.03 -10.22
CA GLN A 174 0.05 17.09 -11.25
C GLN A 174 -0.15 15.99 -12.30
N THR A 175 -0.42 14.75 -11.90
CA THR A 175 -0.75 13.66 -12.81
C THR A 175 -1.99 13.98 -13.62
N GLN A 176 -3.06 14.48 -13.00
CA GLN A 176 -4.28 14.88 -13.71
C GLN A 176 -4.01 15.99 -14.74
N MET A 177 -3.19 16.99 -14.38
CA MET A 177 -2.79 18.06 -15.30
C MET A 177 -1.97 17.51 -16.48
N GLN A 178 -1.04 16.59 -16.24
CA GLN A 178 -0.26 15.94 -17.29
C GLN A 178 -1.15 15.13 -18.23
N ARG A 179 -2.09 14.35 -17.68
CA ARG A 179 -3.06 13.58 -18.48
C ARG A 179 -3.90 14.48 -19.37
N ARG A 180 -4.45 15.55 -18.80
CA ARG A 180 -5.21 16.56 -19.57
C ARG A 180 -4.38 17.19 -20.68
N GLN A 181 -3.10 17.46 -20.45
CA GLN A 181 -2.21 17.98 -21.50
C GLN A 181 -1.97 16.98 -22.62
N VAL A 182 -1.91 15.67 -22.32
CA VAL A 182 -1.76 14.61 -23.32
C VAL A 182 -3.05 14.46 -24.13
N GLU A 183 -4.19 14.42 -23.44
CA GLU A 183 -5.54 14.42 -24.03
C GLU A 183 -5.72 15.61 -25.00
N GLU A 184 -5.49 16.85 -24.54
CA GLU A 184 -5.60 18.05 -25.38
C GLU A 184 -4.64 18.02 -26.59
N LYS A 185 -3.46 17.41 -26.45
CA LYS A 185 -2.51 17.27 -27.58
C LYS A 185 -2.99 16.27 -28.62
N ILE A 186 -3.60 15.17 -28.18
CA ILE A 186 -4.13 14.15 -29.08
C ILE A 186 -5.33 14.71 -29.84
N VAL A 187 -6.29 15.34 -29.15
CA VAL A 187 -7.47 15.96 -29.77
C VAL A 187 -7.06 17.01 -30.81
N ARG A 188 -6.15 17.95 -30.47
CA ARG A 188 -5.67 18.95 -31.44
C ARG A 188 -4.96 18.35 -32.64
N TRP A 189 -4.25 17.25 -32.45
CA TRP A 189 -3.59 16.54 -33.55
C TRP A 189 -4.61 15.90 -34.49
N ILE A 190 -5.67 15.30 -33.95
CA ILE A 190 -6.79 14.74 -34.73
C ILE A 190 -7.50 15.85 -35.51
N GLU A 191 -7.83 16.97 -34.86
CA GLU A 191 -8.44 18.14 -35.53
C GLU A 191 -7.58 18.72 -36.66
N SER A 192 -6.25 18.70 -36.50
CA SER A 192 -5.33 19.09 -37.57
C SER A 192 -5.42 18.14 -38.76
N LEU A 193 -5.49 16.83 -38.53
CA LEU A 193 -5.62 15.83 -39.60
C LEU A 193 -6.94 16.00 -40.36
N GLU A 194 -8.05 16.23 -39.65
CA GLU A 194 -9.35 16.51 -40.27
C GLU A 194 -9.31 17.79 -41.12
N THR A 195 -8.64 18.84 -40.62
CA THR A 195 -8.50 20.12 -41.34
C THR A 195 -7.68 19.94 -42.61
N GLU A 196 -6.56 19.21 -42.54
CA GLU A 196 -5.72 18.92 -43.70
C GLU A 196 -6.46 18.13 -44.80
N LEU A 197 -7.26 17.13 -44.41
CA LEU A 197 -8.09 16.39 -45.36
C LEU A 197 -9.14 17.29 -46.01
N ARG A 198 -9.82 18.14 -45.23
CA ARG A 198 -10.81 19.09 -45.75
C ARG A 198 -10.19 20.08 -46.74
N GLU A 199 -9.06 20.69 -46.39
CA GLU A 199 -8.34 21.60 -47.28
C GLU A 199 -7.89 20.91 -48.58
N ALA A 200 -7.54 19.62 -48.52
CA ALA A 200 -7.20 18.84 -49.70
C ALA A 200 -8.41 18.62 -50.63
N VAL A 201 -9.61 18.41 -50.07
CA VAL A 201 -10.87 18.34 -50.84
C VAL A 201 -11.22 19.69 -51.43
N GLU A 202 -11.19 20.77 -50.65
CA GLU A 202 -11.49 22.13 -51.11
C GLU A 202 -10.53 22.60 -52.21
N SER A 203 -9.28 22.15 -52.19
CA SER A 203 -8.28 22.43 -53.23
C SER A 203 -8.29 21.47 -54.41
N GLU A 204 -9.31 20.60 -54.51
CA GLU A 204 -9.50 19.58 -55.56
C GLU A 204 -8.32 18.60 -55.68
N LYS A 205 -7.51 18.44 -54.62
CA LYS A 205 -6.40 17.46 -54.58
C LYS A 205 -6.88 16.06 -54.23
N LEU A 206 -8.03 15.97 -53.56
CA LEU A 206 -8.72 14.72 -53.23
C LEU A 206 -10.19 14.88 -53.54
N THR A 207 -10.83 13.79 -53.94
CA THR A 207 -12.30 13.72 -53.88
C THR A 207 -12.75 13.49 -52.44
N GLU A 208 -14.02 13.73 -52.19
CA GLU A 208 -14.63 13.49 -50.87
C GLU A 208 -14.56 12.01 -50.46
N ASP A 209 -14.86 11.09 -51.39
CA ASP A 209 -14.71 9.65 -51.19
C ASP A 209 -13.27 9.26 -50.82
N GLU A 210 -12.27 9.82 -51.54
CA GLU A 210 -10.86 9.57 -51.25
C GLU A 210 -10.43 10.12 -49.88
N ALA A 211 -11.02 11.25 -49.45
CA ALA A 211 -10.76 11.81 -48.13
C ALA A 211 -11.36 10.92 -47.03
N TRP A 212 -12.55 10.36 -47.23
CA TRP A 212 -13.18 9.41 -46.32
C TRP A 212 -12.39 8.11 -46.20
N GLU A 213 -11.96 7.52 -47.31
CA GLU A 213 -11.11 6.31 -47.29
C GLU A 213 -9.80 6.54 -46.52
N LYS A 214 -9.19 7.72 -46.72
CA LYS A 214 -7.98 8.10 -45.97
C LYS A 214 -8.26 8.32 -44.49
N TRP A 215 -9.39 8.92 -44.15
CA TRP A 215 -9.77 9.16 -42.77
C TRP A 215 -9.97 7.84 -42.00
N GLU A 216 -10.70 6.88 -42.58
CA GLU A 216 -10.86 5.55 -42.00
C GLU A 216 -9.51 4.86 -41.80
N TRP A 217 -8.62 4.93 -42.81
CA TRP A 217 -7.27 4.40 -42.66
C TRP A 217 -6.48 5.06 -41.52
N ILE A 218 -6.57 6.40 -41.37
CA ILE A 218 -5.90 7.16 -40.31
C ILE A 218 -6.41 6.73 -38.92
N LYS A 219 -7.71 6.51 -38.76
CA LYS A 219 -8.29 6.05 -37.48
C LYS A 219 -7.64 4.76 -37.00
N GLU A 220 -7.72 3.73 -37.83
CA GLU A 220 -7.22 2.39 -37.50
C GLU A 220 -5.69 2.33 -37.37
N ASN A 221 -4.97 3.05 -38.23
CA ASN A 221 -3.51 2.87 -38.34
C ASN A 221 -2.69 3.92 -37.58
N GLN A 222 -3.30 5.01 -37.14
CA GLN A 222 -2.59 6.08 -36.44
C GLN A 222 -3.27 6.52 -35.15
N ILE A 223 -4.59 6.76 -35.15
CA ILE A 223 -5.27 7.27 -33.96
C ILE A 223 -5.37 6.20 -32.89
N GLU A 224 -5.91 5.03 -33.23
CA GLU A 224 -6.04 3.88 -32.30
C GLU A 224 -4.69 3.49 -31.69
N PRO A 225 -3.61 3.21 -32.46
CA PRO A 225 -2.30 2.90 -31.88
C PRO A 225 -1.73 3.99 -30.95
N LYS A 226 -2.06 5.25 -31.21
CA LYS A 226 -1.57 6.36 -30.39
C LYS A 226 -2.33 6.47 -29.07
N LEU A 227 -3.63 6.16 -29.07
CA LEU A 227 -4.43 6.03 -27.86
C LEU A 227 -3.94 4.85 -27.02
N ASP A 228 -3.69 3.71 -27.65
CA ASP A 228 -3.12 2.52 -26.99
C ASP A 228 -1.77 2.80 -26.34
N ALA A 229 -0.85 3.44 -27.08
CA ALA A 229 0.45 3.82 -26.54
C ALA A 229 0.32 4.78 -25.34
N ALA A 230 -0.61 5.75 -25.41
CA ALA A 230 -0.85 6.68 -24.31
C ALA A 230 -1.44 5.99 -23.07
N MET A 231 -2.26 4.95 -23.25
CA MET A 231 -2.75 4.10 -22.16
C MET A 231 -1.64 3.23 -21.55
N GLU A 232 -0.78 2.62 -22.38
CA GLU A 232 0.37 1.83 -21.93
C GLU A 232 1.33 2.67 -21.08
N GLU A 233 1.56 3.92 -21.48
CA GLU A 233 2.37 4.89 -20.73
C GLU A 233 1.66 5.42 -19.45
N ARG A 234 0.40 5.05 -19.20
CA ARG A 234 -0.46 5.56 -18.12
C ARG A 234 -0.73 7.07 -18.20
N SER A 235 -0.51 7.64 -19.38
CA SER A 235 -0.69 9.04 -19.71
C SER A 235 -2.16 9.36 -20.08
N LEU A 236 -2.95 8.34 -20.41
CA LEU A 236 -4.41 8.36 -20.43
C LEU A 236 -4.97 7.22 -19.58
N THR A 237 -6.21 7.36 -19.12
CA THR A 237 -7.03 6.23 -18.65
C THR A 237 -7.84 5.64 -19.80
N GLU A 238 -8.30 4.41 -19.64
CA GLU A 238 -9.22 3.75 -20.59
C GLU A 238 -10.45 4.61 -20.89
N GLU A 239 -11.12 5.11 -19.85
CA GLU A 239 -12.25 6.05 -19.98
C GLU A 239 -11.89 7.32 -20.79
N GLN A 240 -10.67 7.85 -20.65
CA GLN A 240 -10.27 9.03 -21.43
C GLN A 240 -10.03 8.69 -22.90
N ALA A 241 -9.44 7.53 -23.19
CA ALA A 241 -9.23 7.08 -24.56
C ALA A 241 -10.57 6.78 -25.25
N GLU A 242 -11.50 6.12 -24.55
CA GLU A 242 -12.86 5.85 -25.02
C GLU A 242 -13.62 7.14 -25.30
N ASN A 243 -13.56 8.14 -24.40
CA ASN A 243 -14.21 9.44 -24.62
C ASN A 243 -13.67 10.15 -25.87
N ILE A 244 -12.36 10.11 -26.11
CA ILE A 244 -11.77 10.67 -27.34
C ILE A 244 -12.32 9.93 -28.56
N TRP A 245 -12.41 8.60 -28.51
CA TRP A 245 -12.92 7.79 -29.61
C TRP A 245 -14.39 8.08 -29.93
N VAL A 246 -15.24 8.15 -28.90
CA VAL A 246 -16.66 8.51 -29.04
C VAL A 246 -16.81 9.90 -29.64
N GLU A 247 -16.03 10.89 -29.21
CA GLU A 247 -16.07 12.24 -29.76
C GLU A 247 -15.71 12.27 -31.26
N ILE A 248 -14.79 11.40 -31.71
CA ILE A 248 -14.49 11.23 -33.14
C ILE A 248 -15.70 10.66 -33.89
N GLU A 249 -16.28 9.58 -33.39
CA GLU A 249 -17.43 8.92 -34.03
C GLU A 249 -18.66 9.84 -34.10
N GLU A 250 -18.93 10.62 -33.05
CA GLU A 250 -20.02 11.60 -33.03
C GLU A 250 -19.81 12.70 -34.08
N ARG A 251 -18.60 13.28 -34.16
CA ARG A 251 -18.27 14.30 -35.17
C ARG A 251 -18.36 13.77 -36.61
N GLU A 252 -18.06 12.50 -36.83
CA GLU A 252 -18.22 11.85 -38.13
C GLU A 252 -19.69 11.68 -38.51
N ALA A 253 -20.51 11.22 -37.58
CA ALA A 253 -21.95 11.06 -37.80
C ALA A 253 -22.59 12.40 -38.18
N GLU A 254 -22.25 13.48 -37.47
CA GLU A 254 -22.73 14.83 -37.76
C GLU A 254 -22.33 15.33 -39.17
N ARG A 255 -21.19 14.91 -39.71
CA ARG A 255 -20.77 15.29 -41.08
C ARG A 255 -21.50 14.50 -42.14
N ARG A 256 -21.65 13.19 -41.95
CA ARG A 256 -22.42 12.36 -42.90
C ARG A 256 -23.86 12.86 -43.05
N GLU A 257 -24.47 13.33 -41.96
CA GLU A 257 -25.80 13.95 -42.00
C GLU A 257 -25.85 15.30 -42.75
N GLN A 258 -24.72 16.01 -42.88
CA GLN A 258 -24.66 17.29 -43.61
C GLN A 258 -24.49 17.10 -45.12
N ASP A 259 -23.96 15.96 -45.54
CA ASP A 259 -23.66 15.65 -46.95
C ASP A 259 -24.81 14.88 -47.65
N GLU A 260 -25.81 14.39 -46.90
CA GLU A 260 -27.06 13.76 -47.40
C GLU A 260 -28.17 14.77 -47.79
#